data_AF-A0A958D3Z7-F1
#
_entry.id   AF-A0A958D3Z7-F1
#
_cell.length_a   1.000
_cell.length_b   1.000
_cell.length_c   1.000
_cell.angle_alpha   90.00
_cell.angle_beta   90.00
_cell.angle_gamma   90.00
#
_symmetry.space_group_name_H-M   'P 1'
#
loop_
_entity.id
_entity.type
_entity.pdbx_description
1 polymer ?
#
loop_
_entity_poly.entity_id
_entity_poly.type
_entity_poly.pdbx_seq_one_letter_code
_entity_poly.pdbx_strand_id
1 'polypeptide(L)'
;MSYNYLRQLPVFPPSNYGARCDWTNAPLGEWLHPRVFELIYTAWDLQSFAQDCGYAGPPFRWDDARRFLLRCELDAAYFHLYGIARDDVEYIMETFPIVKRKDVATHGEFRT
;
A
#
# COMPACT_ATOMS: atom_id res chain seq x y z
N MET A 1 -15.26 -24.16 4.89
CA MET A 1 -15.32 -22.69 4.75
C MET A 1 -15.85 -22.38 3.36
N SER A 2 -17.05 -21.81 3.26
CA SER A 2 -17.79 -21.69 2.00
C SER A 2 -17.18 -20.62 1.09
N TYR A 3 -16.70 -21.04 -0.09
CA TYR A 3 -16.08 -20.23 -1.16
C TYR A 3 -16.84 -18.93 -1.52
N ASN A 4 -18.15 -18.89 -1.26
CA ASN A 4 -19.02 -17.75 -1.57
C ASN A 4 -18.72 -16.48 -0.73
N TYR A 5 -18.17 -16.59 0.47
CA TYR A 5 -17.82 -15.41 1.28
C TYR A 5 -16.65 -14.61 0.70
N LEU A 6 -15.71 -15.29 0.03
CA LEU A 6 -14.55 -14.64 -0.59
C LEU A 6 -14.95 -13.71 -1.74
N ARG A 7 -16.11 -13.97 -2.38
CA ARG A 7 -16.65 -13.12 -3.46
C ARG A 7 -17.36 -11.86 -2.96
N GLN A 8 -17.62 -11.76 -1.65
CA GLN A 8 -18.26 -10.58 -1.06
C GLN A 8 -17.25 -9.53 -0.58
N LEU A 9 -15.98 -9.93 -0.43
CA LEU A 9 -14.93 -9.00 -0.02
C LEU A 9 -14.43 -8.22 -1.25
N PRO A 10 -14.18 -6.91 -1.13
CA PRO A 10 -13.59 -6.10 -2.18
C PRO A 10 -12.08 -6.40 -2.31
N VAL A 11 -11.73 -7.67 -2.54
CA VAL A 11 -10.35 -8.13 -2.71
C VAL A 11 -10.07 -8.26 -4.20
N PHE A 12 -9.00 -7.61 -4.64
CA PHE A 12 -8.54 -7.71 -6.01
C PHE A 12 -8.06 -9.14 -6.31
N PRO A 13 -8.54 -9.78 -7.40
CA PRO A 13 -8.12 -11.13 -7.72
C PRO A 13 -6.63 -11.17 -8.10
N PRO A 14 -5.91 -12.25 -7.76
CA PRO A 14 -4.48 -12.39 -8.08
C PRO A 14 -4.12 -12.17 -9.56
N SER A 15 -5.02 -12.52 -10.48
CA SER A 15 -4.87 -12.31 -11.92
C SER A 15 -4.64 -10.84 -12.31
N ASN A 16 -5.18 -9.91 -11.53
CA ASN A 16 -5.14 -8.48 -11.85
C ASN A 16 -3.79 -7.85 -11.53
N TYR A 17 -2.97 -8.48 -10.69
CA TYR A 17 -1.60 -8.02 -10.44
C TYR A 17 -0.67 -8.23 -11.64
N GLY A 18 -1.06 -9.05 -12.61
CA GLY A 18 -0.40 -9.15 -13.92
C GLY A 18 -0.82 -8.08 -14.92
N ALA A 19 -1.90 -7.33 -14.65
CA ALA A 19 -2.36 -6.26 -15.53
C ALA A 19 -1.40 -5.07 -15.50
N ARG A 20 -1.35 -4.31 -16.59
CA ARG A 20 -0.58 -3.07 -16.64
C ARG A 20 -1.30 -2.00 -15.85
N CYS A 21 -0.54 -1.22 -15.09
CA CYS A 21 -1.05 -0.03 -14.43
C CYS A 21 -0.98 1.20 -15.35
N ASP A 22 -1.98 2.07 -15.26
CA ASP A 22 -2.12 3.23 -16.15
C ASP A 22 -1.01 4.27 -15.97
N TRP A 23 -0.43 4.36 -14.76
CA TRP A 23 0.52 5.42 -14.40
C TRP A 23 1.99 5.11 -14.72
N THR A 24 2.40 3.84 -14.81
CA THR A 24 3.80 3.48 -15.16
C THR A 24 3.91 2.51 -16.33
N ASN A 25 2.80 2.07 -16.93
CA ASN A 25 2.75 1.13 -18.06
C ASN A 25 3.52 -0.19 -17.81
N ALA A 26 3.79 -0.50 -16.54
CA ALA A 26 4.42 -1.72 -16.05
C ALA A 26 3.36 -2.64 -15.42
N PRO A 27 3.62 -3.95 -15.28
CA PRO A 27 2.76 -4.84 -14.52
C PRO A 27 2.56 -4.32 -13.09
N LEU A 28 1.32 -4.33 -12.61
CA LEU A 28 0.96 -3.82 -11.28
C LEU A 28 1.79 -4.50 -10.17
N GLY A 29 2.00 -5.81 -10.27
CA GLY A 29 2.81 -6.57 -9.32
C GLY A 29 4.26 -6.10 -9.26
N GLU A 30 4.88 -5.81 -10.41
CA GLU A 30 6.25 -5.30 -10.47
C GLU A 30 6.36 -3.89 -9.87
N TRP A 31 5.32 -3.08 -10.04
CA TRP A 31 5.27 -1.75 -9.44
C TRP A 31 5.02 -1.79 -7.93
N LEU A 32 4.15 -2.68 -7.46
CA LEU A 32 3.80 -2.82 -6.03
C LEU A 32 4.91 -3.49 -5.22
N HIS A 33 5.56 -4.51 -5.77
CA HIS A 33 6.51 -5.35 -5.07
C HIS A 33 7.59 -4.56 -4.30
N PRO A 34 8.38 -3.66 -4.92
CA PRO A 34 9.43 -2.94 -4.20
C PRO A 34 8.89 -2.05 -3.08
N ARG A 35 7.70 -1.46 -3.25
CA ARG A 35 7.06 -0.57 -2.28
C ARG A 35 6.59 -1.33 -1.06
N VAL A 36 5.85 -2.41 -1.28
CA VAL A 36 5.34 -3.28 -0.21
C VAL A 36 6.50 -3.98 0.51
N PHE A 37 7.51 -4.41 -0.24
CA PHE A 37 8.68 -5.08 0.33
C PHE A 37 9.47 -4.16 1.27
N GLU A 38 9.70 -2.90 0.88
CA GLU A 38 10.36 -1.88 1.73
C GLU A 38 9.56 -1.59 3.01
N LEU A 39 8.22 -1.61 2.93
CA LEU A 39 7.35 -1.40 4.08
C LEU A 39 7.30 -2.59 5.05
N ILE A 40 7.58 -3.81 4.58
CA ILE A 40 7.53 -5.05 5.38
C ILE A 40 8.91 -5.35 5.98
N TYR A 41 9.97 -5.40 5.16
CA TYR A 41 11.26 -5.94 5.59
C TYR A 41 12.11 -4.94 6.40
N THR A 42 11.67 -4.62 7.62
CA THR A 42 12.33 -3.63 8.50
C THR A 42 13.09 -4.23 9.68
N ALA A 43 13.05 -5.55 9.86
CA ALA A 43 13.70 -6.26 10.97
C ALA A 43 14.26 -7.61 10.53
N TRP A 44 15.31 -8.08 11.22
CA TRP A 44 15.93 -9.38 10.95
C TRP A 44 14.99 -10.57 11.18
N ASP A 45 13.99 -10.43 12.04
CA ASP A 45 12.97 -11.47 12.27
C ASP A 45 12.16 -11.79 10.99
N LEU A 46 12.15 -10.88 10.01
CA LEU A 46 11.51 -11.05 8.70
C LEU A 46 12.50 -11.53 7.61
N GLN A 47 13.71 -11.96 7.99
CA GLN A 47 14.72 -12.42 7.03
C GLN A 47 14.26 -13.65 6.24
N SER A 48 13.51 -14.57 6.85
CA SER A 48 12.93 -15.71 6.12
C SER A 48 11.99 -15.25 5.01
N PHE A 49 11.12 -14.28 5.30
CA PHE A 49 10.25 -13.66 4.30
C PHE A 49 11.04 -12.98 3.18
N ALA A 50 12.11 -12.27 3.52
CA ALA A 50 12.98 -11.65 2.52
C ALA A 50 13.65 -12.69 1.61
N GLN A 51 14.11 -13.81 2.17
CA GLN A 51 14.69 -14.92 1.41
C GLN A 51 13.66 -15.57 0.47
N ASP A 52 12.42 -15.76 0.94
CA ASP A 52 11.32 -16.28 0.11
C ASP A 52 10.99 -15.32 -1.05
N CYS A 53 11.20 -14.02 -0.86
CA CYS A 53 11.09 -13.00 -1.91
C CYS A 53 12.34 -12.88 -2.80
N GLY A 54 13.38 -13.70 -2.59
CA GLY A 54 14.63 -13.68 -3.35
C GLY A 54 15.62 -12.58 -2.93
N TYR A 55 15.44 -11.97 -1.77
CA TYR A 55 16.30 -10.90 -1.26
C TYR A 55 17.16 -11.39 -0.09
N ALA A 56 18.49 -11.25 -0.23
CA ALA A 56 19.48 -11.67 0.78
C ALA A 56 20.19 -10.49 1.46
N GLY A 57 19.77 -9.25 1.19
CA GLY A 57 20.35 -8.06 1.79
C GLY A 57 19.88 -7.82 3.23
N PRO A 58 20.42 -6.79 3.91
CA PRO A 58 19.98 -6.41 5.25
C PRO A 58 18.55 -5.81 5.23
N PRO A 59 17.84 -5.81 6.37
CA PRO A 59 16.56 -5.13 6.50
C PRO A 59 16.65 -3.64 6.16
N PHE A 60 15.57 -3.10 5.60
CA PHE A 60 15.46 -1.67 5.34
C PHE A 60 15.46 -0.91 6.67
N ARG A 61 16.24 0.17 6.70
CA ARG A 61 16.25 1.07 7.86
C ARG A 61 14.89 1.77 7.93
N TRP A 62 14.35 1.86 9.15
CA TRP A 62 13.13 2.63 9.39
C TRP A 62 13.36 4.12 9.08
N ASP A 63 12.57 4.64 8.14
CA ASP A 63 12.53 6.06 7.74
C ASP A 63 11.06 6.47 7.59
N ASP A 64 10.58 7.32 8.50
CA ASP A 64 9.18 7.75 8.53
C ASP A 64 8.76 8.54 7.29
N ALA A 65 9.64 9.40 6.75
CA ALA A 65 9.32 10.24 5.60
C ALA A 65 9.21 9.39 4.33
N ARG A 66 10.14 8.46 4.14
CA ARG A 66 10.10 7.50 3.03
C ARG A 66 8.88 6.59 3.15
N ARG A 67 8.60 6.08 4.34
CA ARG A 67 7.45 5.22 4.63
C ARG A 67 6.12 5.92 4.37
N PHE A 68 6.02 7.20 4.71
CA PHE A 68 4.85 8.03 4.40
C PHE A 68 4.61 8.07 2.89
N LEU A 69 5.62 8.46 2.09
CA LEU A 69 5.50 8.54 0.63
C LEU A 69 5.08 7.20 0.01
N LEU A 70 5.69 6.09 0.45
CA LEU A 70 5.33 4.76 -0.03
C LEU A 70 3.86 4.40 0.24
N ARG A 71 3.34 4.79 1.41
CA ARG A 71 1.93 4.58 1.75
C ARG A 71 1.01 5.44 0.89
N CYS A 72 1.33 6.72 0.71
CA CYS A 72 0.58 7.60 -0.17
C CYS A 72 0.53 7.08 -1.62
N GLU A 73 1.65 6.57 -2.14
CA GLU A 73 1.72 5.96 -3.46
C GLU A 73 0.80 4.72 -3.54
N LEU A 74 0.81 3.87 -2.51
CA LEU A 74 -0.04 2.68 -2.46
C LEU A 74 -1.52 3.04 -2.35
N ASP A 75 -1.88 3.99 -1.49
CA ASP A 75 -3.25 4.44 -1.31
C ASP A 75 -3.81 5.01 -2.62
N ALA A 76 -3.05 5.89 -3.29
CA ALA A 76 -3.39 6.41 -4.60
C ALA A 76 -3.57 5.31 -5.65
N ALA A 77 -2.65 4.34 -5.70
CA ALA A 77 -2.76 3.20 -6.61
C ALA A 77 -4.04 2.39 -6.36
N TYR A 78 -4.38 2.12 -5.10
CA TYR A 78 -5.59 1.38 -4.76
C TYR A 78 -6.88 2.17 -5.04
N PHE A 79 -6.88 3.50 -4.90
CA PHE A 79 -8.02 4.32 -5.36
C PHE A 79 -8.27 4.18 -6.86
N HIS A 80 -7.20 4.17 -7.67
CA HIS A 80 -7.32 3.90 -9.10
C HIS A 80 -7.81 2.48 -9.38
N LEU A 81 -7.28 1.47 -8.67
CA LEU A 81 -7.71 0.08 -8.86
C LEU A 81 -9.19 -0.12 -8.49
N TYR A 82 -9.66 0.47 -7.40
CA TYR A 82 -11.06 0.39 -7.00
C TYR A 82 -11.98 1.31 -7.81
N GLY A 83 -11.44 2.12 -8.73
CA GLY A 83 -12.22 3.02 -9.58
C GLY A 83 -12.90 4.16 -8.80
N ILE A 84 -12.27 4.60 -7.71
CA ILE A 84 -12.80 5.67 -6.86
C ILE A 84 -12.61 7.01 -7.58
N ALA A 85 -13.70 7.78 -7.71
CA ALA A 85 -13.63 9.11 -8.30
C ALA A 85 -12.85 10.06 -7.39
N ARG A 86 -12.16 11.04 -7.99
CA ARG A 86 -11.31 11.98 -7.24
C ARG A 86 -12.07 12.71 -6.11
N ASP A 87 -13.34 13.05 -6.35
CA ASP A 87 -14.16 13.75 -5.37
C ASP A 87 -14.55 12.83 -4.19
N ASP A 88 -14.66 11.52 -4.43
CA ASP A 88 -14.95 10.53 -3.39
C ASP A 88 -13.71 10.20 -2.54
N VAL A 89 -12.50 10.38 -3.10
CA VAL A 89 -11.24 10.18 -2.37
C VAL A 89 -11.17 11.11 -1.17
N GLU A 90 -11.51 12.40 -1.34
CA GLU A 90 -11.50 13.37 -0.24
C GLU A 90 -12.37 12.89 0.92
N TYR A 91 -13.60 12.48 0.63
CA TYR A 91 -14.52 11.93 1.63
C TYR A 91 -13.96 10.68 2.35
N ILE A 92 -13.35 9.75 1.62
CA ILE A 92 -12.74 8.54 2.20
C ILE A 92 -11.60 8.91 3.15
N MET A 93 -10.72 9.84 2.75
CA MET A 93 -9.60 10.27 3.57
C MET A 93 -10.06 11.00 4.84
N GLU A 94 -11.20 11.70 4.79
CA GLU A 94 -11.80 12.34 5.96
C GLU A 94 -12.47 11.37 6.94
N THR A 95 -12.83 10.17 6.47
CA THR A 95 -13.53 9.15 7.27
C THR A 95 -12.65 8.47 8.32
N PHE A 96 -11.33 8.74 8.32
CA PHE A 96 -10.38 8.25 9.34
C PHE A 96 -9.96 9.35 10.34
N PRO A 97 -10.86 9.81 11.23
CA PRO A 97 -10.61 10.95 12.10
C PRO A 97 -9.45 10.74 13.09
N ILE A 98 -9.10 9.49 13.41
CA ILE A 98 -7.98 9.17 14.30
C ILE A 98 -6.64 9.44 13.61
N VAL A 99 -6.52 9.10 12.32
CA VAL A 99 -5.31 9.35 11.52
C VAL A 99 -5.15 10.86 11.37
N LYS A 100 -6.23 11.56 10.96
CA LYS A 100 -6.27 13.02 10.86
C LYS A 100 -5.86 13.73 12.15
N ARG A 101 -6.37 13.30 13.31
CA ARG A 101 -6.01 13.88 14.61
C ARG A 101 -4.54 13.64 14.98
N LYS A 102 -3.99 12.46 14.66
CA LYS A 102 -2.58 12.15 14.94
C LYS A 102 -1.64 12.96 14.03
N ASP A 103 -1.94 13.06 12.75
CA ASP A 103 -1.11 13.82 11.81
C ASP A 103 -1.13 15.31 12.12
N VAL A 104 -2.29 15.89 12.44
CA VAL A 104 -2.38 17.30 12.87
C VAL A 104 -1.63 17.52 14.19
N ALA A 105 -1.66 16.57 15.12
CA ALA A 105 -0.93 16.67 16.38
C ALA A 105 0.60 16.59 16.20
N THR A 106 1.07 15.79 15.23
CA THR A 106 2.51 15.57 14.99
C THR A 106 3.11 16.57 14.00
N HIS A 107 2.34 17.02 13.01
CA HIS A 107 2.82 17.81 11.87
C HIS A 107 2.11 19.15 11.68
N GLY A 108 1.09 19.47 12.48
CA GLY A 108 0.36 20.75 12.42
C GLY A 108 -0.63 20.88 11.26
N GLU A 109 -0.56 19.98 10.28
CA GLU A 109 -1.46 19.91 9.13
C GLU A 109 -1.79 18.45 8.80
N PHE A 110 -2.91 18.23 8.11
CA PHE A 110 -3.26 16.89 7.64
C PHE A 110 -2.40 16.56 6.42
N ARG A 111 -1.37 15.74 6.61
CA ARG A 111 -0.52 15.23 5.53
C ARG A 111 -1.06 13.87 5.14
N THR A 112 -1.69 13.82 3.98
CA THR A 112 -2.03 12.57 3.27
C THR A 112 -1.46 12.62 1.88
#